data_AF-A0A133V9E8-F1
#
_entry.id   AF-A0A133V9E8-F1
#
_cell.length_a   1.000
_cell.length_b   1.000
_cell.length_c   1.000
_cell.angle_alpha   90.00
_cell.angle_beta   90.00
_cell.angle_gamma   90.00
#
_symmetry.space_group_name_H-M   'P 1'
#
loop_
_entity.id
_entity.type
_entity.pdbx_description
1 polymer ?
#
loop_
_entity_poly.entity_id
_entity_poly.type
_entity_poly.pdbx_seq_one_letter_code
_entity_poly.pdbx_strand_id
1 'polypeptide(L)'
;MLKYLKNNREKLEDRHRVKENIRKWHAIGVPQNLDIFEADEKILVPYRAKRASFAYDDQGYFNDGGDVRGIACKPNCKLDLKYILGLLNSKLLTFWYRIAGKEKGGMLEFFTTPLSRIPIRNIDFSNKEEKRKHDKIVKLVEDIQVLKKQERWISETFENLLKNYDMTEEEPLSYFFDPKDRSKLEKFSINVAETRKMDRGEAGVIDEYKVDLKENSVLISVRYKDKSNYREVLDLHFEDAALKEFFFLALKRNEGDKNYRSEKPVFETTMGDMTVPKSSETDLIDENVEAFQTMMEVLRKEFEKKVSKKWENSSVKKLDLTRIERAIEETDRNIDRVVYDLYGLTEEEVETVESHV
;
A
#
# COMPACT_ATOMS: atom_id res chain seq x y z
N MET A 1 -25.02 32.17 -3.92
CA MET A 1 -23.65 32.51 -3.46
C MET A 1 -23.18 33.89 -3.94
N LEU A 2 -23.02 34.14 -5.26
CA LEU A 2 -22.55 35.43 -5.80
C LEU A 2 -23.33 36.67 -5.29
N LYS A 3 -24.66 36.58 -5.24
CA LYS A 3 -25.52 37.66 -4.71
C LYS A 3 -25.21 38.01 -3.25
N TYR A 4 -24.96 37.00 -2.42
CA TYR A 4 -24.61 37.19 -1.01
C TYR A 4 -23.25 37.88 -0.85
N LEU A 5 -22.23 37.44 -1.59
CA LEU A 5 -20.90 38.07 -1.56
C LEU A 5 -20.96 39.53 -2.00
N LYS A 6 -21.70 39.84 -3.07
CA LYS A 6 -21.91 41.22 -3.54
C LYS A 6 -22.62 42.09 -2.50
N ASN A 7 -23.68 41.58 -1.87
CA ASN A 7 -24.43 42.31 -0.84
C ASN A 7 -23.61 42.60 0.44
N ASN A 8 -22.51 41.88 0.65
CA ASN A 8 -21.64 42.05 1.82
C ASN A 8 -20.25 42.57 1.45
N ARG A 9 -20.08 43.08 0.21
CA ARG A 9 -18.76 43.43 -0.34
C ARG A 9 -17.99 44.42 0.53
N GLU A 10 -18.63 45.50 0.98
CA GLU A 10 -18.00 46.51 1.84
C GLU A 10 -17.42 45.88 3.12
N LYS A 11 -18.20 45.05 3.82
CA LYS A 11 -17.74 44.32 5.02
C LYS A 11 -16.59 43.35 4.71
N LEU A 12 -16.62 42.72 3.53
CA LEU A 12 -15.60 41.75 3.12
C LEU A 12 -14.28 42.42 2.70
N GLU A 13 -14.36 43.61 2.08
CA GLU A 13 -13.23 44.47 1.73
C GLU A 13 -12.58 45.09 2.99
N ASP A 14 -13.36 45.32 4.05
CA ASP A 14 -12.87 45.93 5.29
C ASP A 14 -11.94 45.00 6.12
N ARG A 15 -11.92 43.70 5.81
CA ARG A 15 -11.10 42.71 6.53
C ARG A 15 -9.61 43.03 6.40
N HIS A 16 -8.88 43.01 7.52
CA HIS A 16 -7.45 43.35 7.60
C HIS A 16 -6.59 42.74 6.47
N ARG A 17 -6.69 41.42 6.24
CA ARG A 17 -5.90 40.73 5.19
C ARG A 17 -6.27 41.12 3.75
N VAL A 18 -7.45 41.72 3.53
CA VAL A 18 -7.84 42.26 2.23
C VAL A 18 -7.27 43.67 2.06
N LYS A 19 -7.30 44.49 3.10
CA LYS A 19 -6.67 45.82 3.12
C LYS A 19 -5.16 45.76 2.88
N GLU A 20 -4.48 44.77 3.45
CA GLU A 20 -3.05 44.50 3.23
C GLU A 20 -2.76 43.83 1.87
N ASN A 21 -3.77 43.68 0.99
CA ASN A 21 -3.66 43.02 -0.31
C ASN A 21 -3.14 41.56 -0.26
N ILE A 22 -3.23 40.90 0.91
CA ILE A 22 -2.80 39.51 1.12
C ILE A 22 -3.77 38.52 0.45
N ARG A 23 -5.04 38.89 0.30
CA ARG A 23 -6.05 38.08 -0.42
C ARG A 23 -7.14 38.94 -1.05
N LYS A 24 -7.81 38.38 -2.07
CA LYS A 24 -8.98 38.99 -2.70
C LYS A 24 -10.13 39.13 -1.69
N TRP A 25 -10.96 40.17 -1.84
CA TRP A 25 -12.07 40.47 -0.93
C TRP A 25 -13.08 39.34 -0.80
N HIS A 26 -13.28 38.55 -1.84
CA HIS A 26 -14.18 37.40 -1.84
C HIS A 26 -13.52 36.10 -1.35
N ALA A 27 -12.21 36.10 -1.07
CA ALA A 27 -11.49 34.90 -0.65
C ALA A 27 -11.78 34.57 0.83
N ILE A 28 -11.95 33.28 1.12
CA ILE A 28 -12.30 32.79 2.46
C ILE A 28 -11.03 32.52 3.31
N GLY A 29 -9.92 32.13 2.69
CA GLY A 29 -8.62 31.87 3.32
C GLY A 29 -7.46 32.61 2.63
N VAL A 30 -6.25 32.43 3.15
CA VAL A 30 -5.00 32.76 2.46
C VAL A 30 -4.31 31.43 2.21
N PRO A 31 -4.03 31.06 0.96
CA PRO A 31 -3.25 29.86 0.68
C PRO A 31 -1.92 29.89 1.45
N GLN A 32 -1.54 28.79 2.08
CA GLN A 32 -0.29 28.65 2.81
C GLN A 32 0.63 27.70 2.04
N ASN A 33 1.91 28.05 1.93
CA ASN A 33 2.94 27.22 1.28
C ASN A 33 2.56 26.80 -0.16
N LEU A 34 1.93 27.71 -0.92
CA LEU A 34 1.53 27.43 -2.31
C LEU A 34 2.73 27.01 -3.16
N ASP A 35 3.87 27.65 -2.95
CA ASP A 35 5.14 27.34 -3.61
C ASP A 35 5.55 25.87 -3.48
N ILE A 36 5.22 25.22 -2.36
CA ILE A 36 5.50 23.79 -2.16
C ILE A 36 4.48 22.91 -2.90
N PHE A 37 3.18 23.25 -2.84
CA PHE A 37 2.13 22.41 -3.41
C PHE A 37 1.92 22.61 -4.91
N GLU A 38 2.28 23.79 -5.43
CA GLU A 38 2.34 24.12 -6.86
C GLU A 38 3.68 23.72 -7.51
N ALA A 39 4.65 23.23 -6.74
CA ALA A 39 5.87 22.69 -7.30
C ALA A 39 5.56 21.54 -8.27
N ASP A 40 6.25 21.52 -9.41
CA ASP A 40 6.14 20.47 -10.43
C ASP A 40 6.37 19.08 -9.82
N GLU A 41 7.31 18.99 -8.88
CA GLU A 41 7.63 17.77 -8.13
C GLU A 41 7.74 18.07 -6.64
N LYS A 42 7.11 17.23 -5.82
CA LYS A 42 7.15 17.34 -4.36
C LYS A 42 7.07 15.97 -3.68
N ILE A 43 7.54 15.90 -2.44
CA ILE A 43 7.34 14.76 -1.55
C ILE A 43 6.23 15.10 -0.56
N LEU A 44 5.20 14.26 -0.54
CA LEU A 44 4.14 14.30 0.46
C LEU A 44 4.59 13.57 1.73
N VAL A 45 4.36 14.21 2.86
CA VAL A 45 4.74 13.74 4.19
C VAL A 45 3.48 13.50 5.01
N PRO A 46 3.22 12.27 5.51
CA PRO A 46 2.09 12.03 6.40
C PRO A 46 2.35 12.71 7.75
N TYR A 47 1.32 13.23 8.41
CA TYR A 47 1.48 13.71 9.80
C TYR A 47 1.79 12.57 10.75
N ARG A 48 1.11 11.42 10.61
CA ARG A 48 1.27 10.25 11.46
C ARG A 48 1.36 8.98 10.65
N ALA A 49 2.37 8.16 10.96
CA ALA A 49 2.50 6.82 10.37
C ALA A 49 3.24 5.87 11.32
N LYS A 50 2.97 4.56 11.22
CA LYS A 50 3.71 3.52 11.98
C LYS A 50 5.19 3.46 11.56
N ARG A 51 5.49 3.81 10.32
CA ARG A 51 6.84 3.86 9.72
C ARG A 51 6.94 5.04 8.75
N ALA A 52 8.16 5.37 8.30
CA ALA A 52 8.32 6.33 7.21
C ALA A 52 7.53 5.87 5.97
N SER A 53 6.65 6.75 5.47
CA SER A 53 5.81 6.47 4.30
C SER A 53 5.63 7.75 3.49
N PHE A 54 6.76 8.34 3.11
CA PHE A 54 6.83 9.51 2.24
C PHE A 54 6.44 9.10 0.82
N ALA A 55 5.72 9.98 0.11
CA ALA A 55 5.25 9.70 -1.24
C ALA A 55 5.72 10.76 -2.23
N TYR A 56 6.06 10.34 -3.44
CA TYR A 56 6.33 11.24 -4.55
C TYR A 56 5.05 11.78 -5.17
N ASP A 57 5.04 13.05 -5.55
CA ASP A 57 3.99 13.64 -6.35
C ASP A 57 4.57 14.50 -7.48
N ASP A 58 4.21 14.13 -8.71
CA ASP A 58 4.47 14.83 -9.97
C ASP A 58 3.16 15.18 -10.71
N GLN A 59 2.01 15.03 -10.04
CA GLN A 59 0.67 15.25 -10.62
C GLN A 59 0.03 16.55 -10.10
N GLY A 60 0.72 17.31 -9.25
CA GLY A 60 0.21 18.57 -8.70
C GLY A 60 -0.94 18.37 -7.71
N TYR A 61 -0.96 17.26 -6.96
CA TYR A 61 -1.99 17.04 -5.95
C TYR A 61 -1.91 18.08 -4.83
N PHE A 62 -3.07 18.56 -4.40
CA PHE A 62 -3.22 19.45 -3.26
C PHE A 62 -3.76 18.69 -2.05
N ASN A 63 -3.33 19.10 -0.87
CA ASN A 63 -3.95 18.69 0.37
C ASN A 63 -5.19 19.55 0.64
N ASP A 64 -6.27 18.92 1.12
CA ASP A 64 -7.58 19.54 1.39
C ASP A 64 -7.70 20.17 2.79
N GLY A 65 -6.57 20.41 3.46
CA GLY A 65 -6.48 20.96 4.82
C GLY A 65 -6.15 19.93 5.91
N GLY A 66 -5.91 18.67 5.52
CA GLY A 66 -5.56 17.58 6.42
C GLY A 66 -4.07 17.48 6.78
N ASP A 67 -3.80 16.50 7.64
CA ASP A 67 -2.55 16.03 8.24
C ASP A 67 -1.47 15.58 7.22
N VAL A 68 -1.11 16.43 6.25
CA VAL A 68 -0.06 16.21 5.24
C VAL A 68 0.82 17.45 5.09
N ARG A 69 2.13 17.24 4.97
CA ARG A 69 3.10 18.31 4.65
C ARG A 69 3.73 18.04 3.29
N GLY A 70 4.39 19.05 2.72
CA GLY A 70 5.15 18.92 1.49
C GLY A 70 6.63 19.24 1.69
N ILE A 71 7.49 18.54 0.96
CA ILE A 71 8.90 18.88 0.77
C ILE A 71 9.11 19.08 -0.73
N ALA A 72 9.55 20.27 -1.13
CA ALA A 72 9.90 20.58 -2.51
C ALA A 72 11.37 21.04 -2.58
N CYS A 73 12.03 20.76 -3.69
CA CYS A 73 13.37 21.25 -3.94
C CYS A 73 13.36 22.78 -4.11
N LYS A 74 14.34 23.46 -3.52
CA LYS A 74 14.59 24.88 -3.83
C LYS A 74 15.15 25.01 -5.27
N PRO A 75 15.09 26.19 -5.92
CA PRO A 75 15.52 26.35 -7.31
C PRO A 75 16.94 25.84 -7.67
N ASN A 76 17.87 25.76 -6.71
CA ASN A 76 19.25 25.29 -6.92
C ASN A 76 19.51 23.89 -6.34
N CYS A 77 18.46 23.08 -6.15
CA CYS A 77 18.57 21.69 -5.70
C CYS A 77 19.29 20.86 -6.77
N LYS A 78 20.45 20.28 -6.43
CA LYS A 78 21.18 19.38 -7.34
C LYS A 78 20.78 17.92 -7.20
N LEU A 79 20.10 17.57 -6.13
CA LEU A 79 19.68 16.21 -5.83
C LEU A 79 18.35 15.91 -6.52
N ASP A 80 18.24 14.71 -7.06
CA ASP A 80 16.96 14.21 -7.55
C ASP A 80 16.01 13.98 -6.36
N LEU A 81 14.75 14.39 -6.51
CA LEU A 81 13.78 14.28 -5.43
C LEU A 81 13.44 12.80 -5.11
N LYS A 82 13.56 11.88 -6.08
CA LYS A 82 13.44 10.44 -5.86
C LYS A 82 14.63 9.89 -5.06
N TYR A 83 15.83 10.45 -5.21
CA TYR A 83 16.96 10.10 -4.34
C TYR A 83 16.64 10.46 -2.89
N ILE A 84 16.18 11.71 -2.65
CA ILE A 84 15.76 12.16 -1.32
C ILE A 84 14.63 11.26 -0.77
N LEU A 85 13.66 10.90 -1.61
CA LEU A 85 12.57 10.00 -1.24
C LEU A 85 13.06 8.62 -0.81
N GLY A 86 14.01 8.04 -1.54
CA GLY A 86 14.62 6.75 -1.20
C GLY A 86 15.34 6.80 0.15
N LEU A 87 16.07 7.90 0.43
CA LEU A 87 16.67 8.12 1.73
C LEU A 87 15.61 8.22 2.83
N LEU A 88 14.58 9.07 2.64
CA LEU A 88 13.55 9.34 3.65
C LEU A 88 12.73 8.11 4.03
N ASN A 89 12.52 7.18 3.11
CA ASN A 89 11.83 5.91 3.37
C ASN A 89 12.76 4.77 3.83
N SER A 90 14.07 5.00 3.93
CA SER A 90 15.02 3.98 4.42
C SER A 90 14.84 3.69 5.91
N LYS A 91 15.24 2.49 6.33
CA LYS A 91 15.31 2.11 7.75
C LYS A 91 16.23 3.04 8.53
N LEU A 92 17.37 3.44 7.96
CA LEU A 92 18.34 4.33 8.64
C LEU A 92 17.71 5.68 9.02
N LEU A 93 17.03 6.34 8.08
CA LEU A 93 16.43 7.64 8.39
C LEU A 93 15.14 7.51 9.21
N THR A 94 14.46 6.37 9.14
CA THR A 94 13.37 6.03 10.06
C THR A 94 13.88 5.88 11.50
N PHE A 95 14.99 5.14 11.70
CA PHE A 95 15.67 4.99 12.98
C PHE A 95 16.09 6.35 13.55
N TRP A 96 16.75 7.17 12.74
CA TRP A 96 17.13 8.53 13.14
C TRP A 96 15.90 9.36 13.55
N TYR A 97 14.80 9.28 12.80
CA TYR A 97 13.59 10.04 13.10
C TYR A 97 12.88 9.57 14.36
N ARG A 98 12.92 8.27 14.70
CA ARG A 98 12.40 7.76 15.98
C ARG A 98 13.09 8.43 17.17
N ILE A 99 14.39 8.73 17.05
CA ILE A 99 15.18 9.38 18.11
C ILE A 99 14.93 10.89 18.15
N ALA A 100 14.95 11.55 16.99
CA ALA A 100 14.88 13.00 16.89
C ALA A 100 13.44 13.58 16.90
N GLY A 101 12.48 12.75 16.49
CA GLY A 101 11.07 13.10 16.33
C GLY A 101 10.25 12.83 17.58
N LYS A 102 8.95 12.68 17.38
CA LYS A 102 8.00 12.35 18.44
C LYS A 102 7.23 11.10 18.05
N GLU A 103 7.12 10.18 19.00
CA GLU A 103 6.31 8.96 18.84
C GLU A 103 5.15 8.99 19.85
N LYS A 104 3.93 8.71 19.39
CA LYS A 104 2.74 8.64 20.24
C LYS A 104 1.82 7.51 19.81
N GLY A 105 1.63 6.55 20.70
CA GLY A 105 0.77 5.38 20.48
C GLY A 105 1.29 4.46 19.37
N GLY A 106 2.60 4.23 19.32
CA GLY A 106 3.24 3.39 18.30
C GLY A 106 3.25 3.99 16.89
N MET A 107 3.10 5.32 16.78
CA MET A 107 3.13 6.05 15.52
C MET A 107 4.07 7.24 15.61
N LEU A 108 4.90 7.42 14.58
CA LEU A 108 5.73 8.61 14.38
C LEU A 108 4.85 9.80 14.01
N GLU A 109 5.06 10.93 14.66
CA GLU A 109 4.48 12.23 14.31
C GLU A 109 5.52 13.07 13.54
N PHE A 110 5.29 13.31 12.25
CA PHE A 110 6.21 14.04 11.39
C PHE A 110 6.00 15.56 11.46
N PHE A 111 6.72 16.20 12.38
CA PHE A 111 6.74 17.65 12.54
C PHE A 111 7.82 18.33 11.69
N THR A 112 7.59 19.59 11.34
CA THR A 112 8.53 20.39 10.52
C THR A 112 9.92 20.49 11.13
N THR A 113 10.04 20.69 12.45
CA THR A 113 11.34 20.92 13.10
C THR A 113 12.25 19.68 13.09
N PRO A 114 11.78 18.46 13.42
CA PRO A 114 12.61 17.28 13.25
C PRO A 114 12.85 16.94 11.76
N LEU A 115 11.85 17.13 10.88
CA LEU A 115 12.01 16.89 9.44
C LEU A 115 13.15 17.74 8.83
N SER A 116 13.24 19.02 9.22
CA SER A 116 14.28 19.93 8.70
C SER A 116 15.69 19.61 9.20
N ARG A 117 15.84 18.70 10.17
CA ARG A 117 17.11 18.28 10.75
C ARG A 117 17.58 16.91 10.25
N ILE A 118 16.76 16.22 9.45
CA ILE A 118 17.16 14.93 8.89
C ILE A 118 18.47 15.11 8.10
N PRO A 119 19.51 14.31 8.38
CA PRO A 119 20.82 14.47 7.77
C PRO A 119 20.82 13.88 6.35
N ILE A 120 20.27 14.60 5.37
CA ILE A 120 20.30 14.17 3.96
C ILE A 120 21.73 14.25 3.42
N ARG A 121 22.30 13.09 3.06
CA ARG A 121 23.64 13.01 2.47
C ARG A 121 23.67 13.72 1.10
N ASN A 122 24.46 14.79 1.03
CA ASN A 122 24.80 15.45 -0.24
C ASN A 122 25.63 14.52 -1.14
N ILE A 123 25.60 14.77 -2.45
CA ILE A 123 26.34 13.98 -3.45
C ILE A 123 27.34 14.88 -4.18
N ASP A 124 28.60 14.47 -4.20
CA ASP A 124 29.58 14.99 -5.14
C ASP A 124 29.44 14.28 -6.48
N PHE A 125 28.74 14.91 -7.43
CA PHE A 125 28.52 14.37 -8.77
C PHE A 125 29.79 14.27 -9.62
N SER A 126 30.91 14.85 -9.19
CA SER A 126 32.21 14.62 -9.82
C SER A 126 32.84 13.28 -9.41
N ASN A 127 32.45 12.76 -8.25
CA ASN A 127 32.82 11.43 -7.79
C ASN A 127 31.91 10.37 -8.45
N LYS A 128 32.51 9.49 -9.25
CA LYS A 128 31.80 8.45 -9.99
C LYS A 128 31.06 7.47 -9.07
N GLU A 129 31.63 7.13 -7.91
CA GLU A 129 30.98 6.19 -6.99
C GLU A 129 29.80 6.82 -6.26
N GLU A 130 29.91 8.07 -5.78
CA GLU A 130 28.78 8.76 -5.16
C GLU A 130 27.64 8.97 -6.17
N LYS A 131 27.96 9.39 -7.40
CA LYS A 131 26.98 9.49 -8.49
C LYS A 131 26.31 8.14 -8.77
N ARG A 132 27.08 7.05 -8.84
CA ARG A 132 26.53 5.70 -9.09
C ARG A 132 25.56 5.27 -7.98
N LYS A 133 25.86 5.56 -6.71
CA LYS A 133 24.95 5.28 -5.58
C LYS A 133 23.67 6.11 -5.67
N HIS A 134 23.79 7.41 -5.99
CA HIS A 134 22.63 8.29 -6.23
C HIS A 134 21.73 7.72 -7.32
N ASP A 135 22.27 7.49 -8.52
CA ASP A 135 21.51 7.03 -9.68
C ASP A 135 20.87 5.66 -9.43
N LYS A 136 21.55 4.79 -8.66
CA LYS A 136 20.99 3.50 -8.23
C LYS A 136 19.77 3.67 -7.33
N ILE A 137 19.81 4.55 -6.33
CA ILE A 137 18.64 4.81 -5.46
C ILE A 137 17.48 5.36 -6.28
N VAL A 138 17.74 6.33 -7.17
CA VAL A 138 16.70 6.89 -8.06
C VAL A 138 16.03 5.76 -8.86
N LYS A 139 16.84 4.89 -9.47
CA LYS A 139 16.32 3.77 -10.27
C LYS A 139 15.48 2.80 -9.45
N LEU A 140 15.93 2.43 -8.24
CA LEU A 140 15.18 1.55 -7.34
C LEU A 140 13.83 2.17 -6.91
N VAL A 141 13.82 3.49 -6.65
CA VAL A 141 12.58 4.22 -6.32
C VAL A 141 11.61 4.22 -7.50
N GLU A 142 12.09 4.41 -8.72
CA GLU A 142 11.27 4.32 -9.94
C GLU A 142 10.69 2.91 -10.12
N ASP A 143 11.47 1.87 -9.84
CA ASP A 143 11.03 0.48 -9.92
C ASP A 143 9.90 0.21 -8.90
N ILE A 144 10.03 0.66 -7.65
CA ILE A 144 8.95 0.60 -6.64
C ILE A 144 7.70 1.34 -7.10
N GLN A 145 7.85 2.54 -7.69
CA GLN A 145 6.70 3.29 -8.17
C GLN A 145 5.94 2.53 -9.28
N VAL A 146 6.64 1.86 -10.18
CA VAL A 146 6.02 1.02 -11.21
C VAL A 146 5.29 -0.17 -10.58
N LEU A 147 5.93 -0.87 -9.65
CA LEU A 147 5.33 -2.02 -8.94
C LEU A 147 4.08 -1.62 -8.14
N LYS A 148 4.11 -0.51 -7.40
CA LYS A 148 2.94 0.00 -6.68
C LYS A 148 1.82 0.46 -7.61
N LYS A 149 2.16 1.01 -8.78
CA LYS A 149 1.17 1.31 -9.84
C LYS A 149 0.53 0.03 -10.38
N GLN A 150 1.27 -1.08 -10.49
CA GLN A 150 0.75 -2.38 -10.90
C GLN A 150 -0.20 -2.96 -9.85
N GLU A 151 0.24 -3.04 -8.59
CA GLU A 151 -0.56 -3.49 -7.45
C GLU A 151 -1.90 -2.74 -7.37
N ARG A 152 -1.84 -1.40 -7.34
CA ARG A 152 -3.04 -0.56 -7.28
C ARG A 152 -3.97 -0.82 -8.46
N TRP A 153 -3.43 -0.92 -9.67
CA TRP A 153 -4.25 -1.14 -10.87
C TRP A 153 -4.93 -2.52 -10.85
N ILE A 154 -4.25 -3.56 -10.36
CA ILE A 154 -4.85 -4.91 -10.21
C ILE A 154 -6.06 -4.81 -9.29
N SER A 155 -5.91 -4.22 -8.10
CA SER A 155 -6.98 -4.09 -7.13
C SER A 155 -8.16 -3.27 -7.67
N GLU A 156 -7.89 -2.09 -8.26
CA GLU A 156 -8.93 -1.24 -8.84
C GLU A 156 -9.66 -1.93 -10.01
N THR A 157 -8.93 -2.65 -10.85
CA THR A 157 -9.52 -3.34 -12.02
C THR A 157 -10.34 -4.54 -11.58
N PHE A 158 -9.87 -5.31 -10.60
CA PHE A 158 -10.62 -6.43 -10.02
C PHE A 158 -11.94 -5.94 -9.41
N GLU A 159 -11.93 -4.89 -8.61
CA GLU A 159 -13.14 -4.28 -8.03
C GLU A 159 -14.13 -3.78 -9.09
N ASN A 160 -13.62 -3.23 -10.20
CA ASN A 160 -14.48 -2.80 -11.30
C ASN A 160 -15.08 -4.00 -12.05
N LEU A 161 -14.30 -5.09 -12.22
CA LEU A 161 -14.81 -6.31 -12.83
C LEU A 161 -15.91 -6.94 -11.97
N LEU A 162 -15.72 -7.02 -10.64
CA LEU A 162 -16.76 -7.51 -9.73
C LEU A 162 -18.08 -6.75 -9.94
N LYS A 163 -18.04 -5.42 -10.01
CA LYS A 163 -19.22 -4.59 -10.25
C LYS A 163 -19.86 -4.80 -11.62
N ASN A 164 -19.05 -4.97 -12.66
CA ASN A 164 -19.55 -5.14 -14.03
C ASN A 164 -20.17 -6.52 -14.30
N TYR A 165 -19.87 -7.51 -13.45
CA TYR A 165 -20.43 -8.86 -13.48
C TYR A 165 -21.45 -9.09 -12.37
N ASP A 166 -21.92 -8.01 -11.72
CA ASP A 166 -22.90 -8.05 -10.62
C ASP A 166 -22.49 -8.97 -9.45
N MET A 167 -21.19 -9.09 -9.21
CA MET A 167 -20.60 -9.87 -8.11
C MET A 167 -20.52 -9.03 -6.84
N THR A 168 -21.69 -8.69 -6.29
CA THR A 168 -21.81 -7.73 -5.18
C THR A 168 -22.24 -8.34 -3.85
N GLU A 169 -22.66 -9.60 -3.84
CA GLU A 169 -23.01 -10.31 -2.62
C GLU A 169 -21.77 -10.98 -2.03
N GLU A 170 -21.56 -10.85 -0.72
CA GLU A 170 -20.38 -11.40 -0.04
C GLU A 170 -20.78 -12.63 0.78
N GLU A 171 -20.16 -13.76 0.48
CA GLU A 171 -20.36 -15.01 1.24
C GLU A 171 -19.10 -15.33 2.05
N PRO A 172 -19.24 -15.86 3.28
CA PRO A 172 -18.08 -16.29 4.06
C PRO A 172 -17.39 -17.47 3.38
N LEU A 173 -16.10 -17.65 3.60
CA LEU A 173 -15.31 -18.73 3.02
C LEU A 173 -15.89 -20.12 3.37
N SER A 174 -16.58 -20.24 4.51
CA SER A 174 -17.31 -21.44 4.90
C SER A 174 -18.45 -21.83 3.94
N TYR A 175 -18.98 -20.90 3.14
CA TYR A 175 -19.93 -21.20 2.07
C TYR A 175 -19.29 -22.02 0.94
N PHE A 176 -18.06 -21.65 0.55
CA PHE A 176 -17.32 -22.23 -0.57
C PHE A 176 -16.56 -23.50 -0.16
N PHE A 177 -16.05 -23.53 1.07
CA PHE A 177 -15.31 -24.64 1.62
C PHE A 177 -16.06 -25.30 2.79
N ASP A 178 -16.86 -26.32 2.45
CA ASP A 178 -17.34 -27.32 3.40
C ASP A 178 -16.73 -28.68 3.03
N PRO A 179 -15.83 -29.26 3.84
CA PRO A 179 -15.21 -30.57 3.58
C PRO A 179 -16.20 -31.72 3.37
N LYS A 180 -17.47 -31.56 3.75
CA LYS A 180 -18.52 -32.57 3.59
C LYS A 180 -19.26 -32.45 2.25
N ASP A 181 -19.22 -31.30 1.60
CA ASP A 181 -19.91 -31.04 0.33
C ASP A 181 -18.96 -31.20 -0.87
N ARG A 182 -18.68 -32.46 -1.23
CA ARG A 182 -17.76 -32.78 -2.32
C ARG A 182 -18.19 -32.22 -3.67
N SER A 183 -19.49 -32.18 -3.94
CA SER A 183 -20.04 -31.66 -5.21
C SER A 183 -19.69 -30.18 -5.38
N LYS A 184 -19.88 -29.38 -4.33
CA LYS A 184 -19.52 -27.96 -4.35
C LYS A 184 -18.00 -27.74 -4.50
N LEU A 185 -17.20 -28.52 -3.78
CA LEU A 185 -15.74 -28.43 -3.84
C LEU A 185 -15.20 -28.75 -5.24
N GLU A 186 -15.74 -29.78 -5.89
CA GLU A 186 -15.40 -30.13 -7.29
C GLU A 186 -15.72 -28.96 -8.24
N LYS A 187 -16.89 -28.33 -8.10
CA LYS A 187 -17.27 -27.17 -8.94
C LYS A 187 -16.32 -25.98 -8.78
N PHE A 188 -15.91 -25.67 -7.56
CA PHE A 188 -14.92 -24.62 -7.30
C PHE A 188 -13.46 -25.08 -7.52
N SER A 189 -13.25 -26.30 -8.02
CA SER A 189 -11.93 -26.91 -8.24
C SER A 189 -11.05 -26.89 -6.99
N ILE A 190 -11.65 -27.07 -5.80
CA ILE A 190 -10.94 -27.11 -4.52
C ILE A 190 -10.51 -28.56 -4.23
N ASN A 191 -9.20 -28.78 -4.19
CA ASN A 191 -8.65 -30.10 -3.86
C ASN A 191 -8.60 -30.28 -2.34
N VAL A 192 -9.57 -31.03 -1.80
CA VAL A 192 -9.68 -31.31 -0.36
C VAL A 192 -8.52 -32.17 0.16
N ALA A 193 -7.97 -33.05 -0.68
CA ALA A 193 -6.89 -33.96 -0.27
C ALA A 193 -5.57 -33.20 -0.05
N GLU A 194 -5.34 -32.13 -0.81
CA GLU A 194 -4.16 -31.27 -0.67
C GLU A 194 -4.40 -30.06 0.23
N THR A 195 -5.66 -29.64 0.41
CA THR A 195 -6.02 -28.55 1.32
C THR A 195 -5.67 -28.90 2.77
N ARG A 196 -4.91 -28.02 3.43
CA ARG A 196 -4.44 -28.25 4.81
C ARG A 196 -5.09 -27.28 5.79
N LYS A 197 -5.88 -27.82 6.73
CA LYS A 197 -6.25 -27.11 7.97
C LYS A 197 -5.06 -27.17 8.92
N MET A 198 -4.44 -26.02 9.17
CA MET A 198 -3.24 -25.91 10.02
C MET A 198 -3.59 -25.52 11.46
N ASP A 199 -4.71 -24.81 11.65
CA ASP A 199 -5.23 -24.55 12.99
C ASP A 199 -5.77 -25.83 13.66
N ARG A 200 -5.36 -26.04 14.92
CA ARG A 200 -5.73 -27.22 15.73
C ARG A 200 -6.87 -26.95 16.71
N GLY A 201 -7.74 -25.97 16.42
CA GLY A 201 -8.80 -25.51 17.31
C GLY A 201 -8.31 -24.52 18.36
N GLU A 202 -7.28 -23.74 18.04
CA GLU A 202 -6.75 -22.74 18.99
C GLU A 202 -7.74 -21.57 19.11
N ALA A 203 -7.90 -21.05 20.33
CA ALA A 203 -8.59 -19.79 20.55
C ALA A 203 -7.56 -18.66 20.71
N GLY A 204 -7.90 -17.47 20.24
CA GLY A 204 -7.05 -16.29 20.45
C GLY A 204 -7.69 -15.01 19.97
N VAL A 205 -7.02 -13.88 20.23
CA VAL A 205 -7.44 -12.56 19.75
C VAL A 205 -6.67 -12.23 18.48
N ILE A 206 -7.35 -12.31 17.33
CA ILE A 206 -6.78 -11.98 16.03
C ILE A 206 -6.53 -10.47 15.95
N ASP A 207 -5.31 -10.11 15.56
CA ASP A 207 -4.86 -8.72 15.37
C ASP A 207 -4.75 -8.37 13.88
N GLU A 208 -4.40 -9.34 13.04
CA GLU A 208 -4.20 -9.09 11.61
C GLU A 208 -4.41 -10.37 10.81
N TYR A 209 -5.04 -10.27 9.65
CA TYR A 209 -5.03 -11.33 8.64
C TYR A 209 -3.97 -11.06 7.59
N LYS A 210 -3.41 -12.14 7.01
CA LYS A 210 -2.53 -12.12 5.84
C LYS A 210 -2.94 -13.21 4.85
N VAL A 211 -2.91 -12.88 3.57
CA VAL A 211 -3.23 -13.78 2.45
C VAL A 211 -2.08 -13.80 1.46
N ASP A 212 -1.51 -14.98 1.24
CA ASP A 212 -0.38 -15.22 0.34
C ASP A 212 -0.78 -16.17 -0.79
N LEU A 213 -0.43 -15.83 -2.04
CA LEU A 213 -0.56 -16.73 -3.18
C LEU A 213 0.64 -17.69 -3.24
N LYS A 214 0.38 -18.99 -3.29
CA LYS A 214 1.35 -20.03 -3.57
C LYS A 214 1.15 -20.58 -4.99
N GLU A 215 2.01 -21.51 -5.39
CA GLU A 215 1.98 -22.11 -6.73
C GLU A 215 0.61 -22.72 -7.05
N ASN A 216 0.03 -23.53 -6.15
CA ASN A 216 -1.26 -24.21 -6.36
C ASN A 216 -2.29 -23.92 -5.26
N SER A 217 -2.01 -22.96 -4.38
CA SER A 217 -2.87 -22.72 -3.22
C SER A 217 -2.90 -21.26 -2.77
N VAL A 218 -3.89 -20.94 -1.94
CA VAL A 218 -4.03 -19.66 -1.24
C VAL A 218 -3.85 -19.93 0.25
N LEU A 219 -2.81 -19.32 0.83
CA LEU A 219 -2.50 -19.46 2.25
C LEU A 219 -3.10 -18.29 3.03
N ILE A 220 -3.89 -18.62 4.05
CA ILE A 220 -4.43 -17.68 5.01
C ILE A 220 -3.67 -17.83 6.33
N SER A 221 -3.14 -16.72 6.83
CA SER A 221 -2.42 -16.63 8.09
C SER A 221 -2.99 -15.55 8.99
N VAL A 222 -2.81 -15.70 10.31
CA VAL A 222 -3.23 -14.73 11.33
C VAL A 222 -2.05 -14.30 12.19
N ARG A 223 -2.01 -13.03 12.60
CA ARG A 223 -1.22 -12.58 13.74
C ARG A 223 -2.14 -12.39 14.94
N TYR A 224 -1.70 -12.83 16.12
CA TYR A 224 -2.41 -12.63 17.38
C TYR A 224 -1.94 -11.34 18.05
N LYS A 225 -2.78 -10.70 18.86
CA LYS A 225 -2.41 -9.45 19.56
C LYS A 225 -1.19 -9.56 20.47
N ASP A 226 -0.92 -10.74 20.99
CA ASP A 226 0.16 -11.05 21.91
C ASP A 226 1.41 -11.64 21.21
N LYS A 227 1.38 -11.81 19.88
CA LYS A 227 2.46 -12.47 19.12
C LYS A 227 2.89 -11.63 17.93
N SER A 228 4.19 -11.57 17.68
CA SER A 228 4.75 -10.89 16.51
C SER A 228 4.64 -11.71 15.23
N ASN A 229 4.68 -13.04 15.32
CA ASN A 229 4.71 -13.93 14.16
C ASN A 229 3.31 -14.31 13.69
N TYR A 230 3.16 -14.42 12.38
CA TYR A 230 1.97 -15.02 11.77
C TYR A 230 1.94 -16.52 11.99
N ARG A 231 0.73 -17.06 12.15
CA ARG A 231 0.44 -18.50 12.14
C ARG A 231 -0.43 -18.83 10.94
N GLU A 232 -0.09 -19.91 10.25
CA GLU A 232 -0.88 -20.45 9.16
C GLU A 232 -2.17 -21.07 9.70
N VAL A 233 -3.31 -20.76 9.08
CA VAL A 233 -4.64 -21.25 9.48
C VAL A 233 -5.17 -22.26 8.48
N LEU A 234 -5.14 -21.91 7.19
CA LEU A 234 -5.68 -22.69 6.09
C LEU A 234 -4.82 -22.51 4.84
N ASP A 235 -4.44 -23.62 4.20
CA ASP A 235 -3.76 -23.63 2.90
C ASP A 235 -4.69 -24.28 1.86
N LEU A 236 -5.47 -23.46 1.17
CA LEU A 236 -6.57 -23.87 0.29
C LEU A 236 -6.05 -24.17 -1.12
N HIS A 237 -6.10 -25.43 -1.54
CA HIS A 237 -5.53 -25.89 -2.81
C HIS A 237 -6.58 -25.91 -3.93
N PHE A 238 -6.16 -25.50 -5.12
CA PHE A 238 -6.99 -25.38 -6.31
C PHE A 238 -6.38 -26.11 -7.50
N GLU A 239 -7.22 -26.78 -8.28
CA GLU A 239 -6.82 -27.41 -9.54
C GLU A 239 -6.90 -26.44 -10.72
N ASP A 240 -7.83 -25.47 -10.66
CA ASP A 240 -7.99 -24.42 -11.66
C ASP A 240 -7.23 -23.13 -11.25
N ALA A 241 -6.35 -22.67 -12.14
CA ALA A 241 -5.52 -21.50 -11.87
C ALA A 241 -6.30 -20.18 -11.82
N ALA A 242 -7.37 -20.02 -12.61
CA ALA A 242 -8.17 -18.81 -12.63
C ALA A 242 -9.01 -18.71 -11.34
N LEU A 243 -9.61 -19.81 -10.88
CA LEU A 243 -10.33 -19.85 -9.61
C LEU A 243 -9.39 -19.57 -8.44
N LYS A 244 -8.21 -20.18 -8.42
CA LYS A 244 -7.18 -19.87 -7.41
C LYS A 244 -6.84 -18.37 -7.35
N GLU A 245 -6.55 -17.76 -8.50
CA GLU A 245 -6.22 -16.34 -8.58
C GLU A 245 -7.40 -15.45 -8.17
N PHE A 246 -8.63 -15.83 -8.54
CA PHE A 246 -9.85 -15.15 -8.13
C PHE A 246 -10.01 -15.18 -6.61
N PHE A 247 -9.96 -16.38 -6.00
CA PHE A 247 -10.06 -16.54 -4.55
C PHE A 247 -8.96 -15.78 -3.82
N PHE A 248 -7.73 -15.80 -4.34
CA PHE A 248 -6.65 -15.00 -3.78
C PHE A 248 -6.98 -13.51 -3.77
N LEU A 249 -7.39 -12.92 -4.90
CA LEU A 249 -7.72 -11.49 -4.98
C LEU A 249 -8.93 -11.13 -4.12
N ALA A 250 -9.96 -11.99 -4.09
CA ALA A 250 -11.13 -11.83 -3.25
C ALA A 250 -10.76 -11.84 -1.75
N LEU A 251 -10.01 -12.85 -1.31
CA LEU A 251 -9.59 -13.00 0.08
C LEU A 251 -8.59 -11.91 0.50
N LYS A 252 -7.73 -11.44 -0.41
CA LYS A 252 -6.77 -10.36 -0.15
C LYS A 252 -7.47 -9.07 0.29
N ARG A 253 -8.73 -8.83 -0.12
CA ARG A 253 -9.56 -7.69 0.35
C ARG A 253 -9.81 -7.71 1.86
N ASN A 254 -9.72 -8.90 2.48
CA ASN A 254 -9.90 -9.10 3.91
C ASN A 254 -8.60 -8.96 4.72
N GLU A 255 -7.45 -8.82 4.06
CA GLU A 255 -6.13 -8.63 4.68
C GLU A 255 -6.05 -7.34 5.53
N GLY A 256 -5.22 -7.37 6.57
CA GLY A 256 -4.91 -6.21 7.40
C GLY A 256 -5.47 -6.27 8.83
N ASP A 257 -5.27 -5.17 9.54
CA ASP A 257 -5.51 -5.05 10.99
C ASP A 257 -6.99 -5.31 11.37
N LYS A 258 -7.20 -6.06 12.45
CA LYS A 258 -8.51 -6.43 13.02
C LYS A 258 -8.65 -5.92 14.45
N ASN A 259 -9.88 -5.59 14.81
CA ASN A 259 -10.22 -4.96 16.10
C ASN A 259 -10.87 -5.92 17.10
N TYR A 260 -10.48 -7.21 17.09
CA TYR A 260 -11.01 -8.19 18.04
C TYR A 260 -10.63 -7.85 19.48
N ARG A 261 -11.57 -8.06 20.42
CA ARG A 261 -11.39 -7.73 21.85
C ARG A 261 -11.44 -8.93 22.78
N SER A 262 -11.91 -10.07 22.29
CA SER A 262 -12.08 -11.29 23.05
C SER A 262 -11.49 -12.46 22.28
N GLU A 263 -11.05 -13.48 23.01
CA GLU A 263 -10.60 -14.73 22.41
C GLU A 263 -11.77 -15.45 21.74
N LYS A 264 -11.52 -15.98 20.55
CA LYS A 264 -12.47 -16.80 19.79
C LYS A 264 -11.74 -17.94 19.09
N PRO A 265 -12.43 -19.03 18.74
CA PRO A 265 -11.88 -20.09 17.89
C PRO A 265 -11.36 -19.50 16.58
N VAL A 266 -10.07 -19.64 16.33
CA VAL A 266 -9.36 -18.92 15.25
C VAL A 266 -9.83 -19.39 13.89
N PHE A 267 -9.93 -20.70 13.69
CA PHE A 267 -10.35 -21.27 12.41
C PHE A 267 -11.77 -20.85 12.04
N GLU A 268 -12.73 -21.05 12.93
CA GLU A 268 -14.14 -20.73 12.69
C GLU A 268 -14.34 -19.23 12.47
N THR A 269 -13.62 -18.39 13.23
CA THR A 269 -13.64 -16.93 13.02
C THR A 269 -13.06 -16.58 11.65
N THR A 270 -11.93 -17.18 11.27
CA THR A 270 -11.32 -16.95 9.94
C THR A 270 -12.26 -17.36 8.81
N MET A 271 -12.91 -18.52 8.91
CA MET A 271 -13.84 -19.04 7.89
C MET A 271 -15.12 -18.19 7.75
N GLY A 272 -15.51 -17.46 8.79
CA GLY A 272 -16.65 -16.55 8.78
C GLY A 272 -16.29 -15.12 8.34
N ASP A 273 -15.09 -14.64 8.70
CA ASP A 273 -14.63 -13.29 8.41
C ASP A 273 -14.14 -13.12 6.97
N MET A 274 -13.51 -14.17 6.44
CA MET A 274 -12.97 -14.17 5.09
C MET A 274 -14.12 -14.29 4.10
N THR A 275 -14.41 -13.22 3.36
CA THR A 275 -15.50 -13.25 2.37
C THR A 275 -14.98 -13.36 0.95
N VAL A 276 -15.79 -13.99 0.10
CA VAL A 276 -15.58 -14.09 -1.34
C VAL A 276 -16.88 -13.63 -2.03
N PRO A 277 -16.79 -12.76 -3.05
CA PRO A 277 -17.97 -12.24 -3.72
C PRO A 277 -18.61 -13.31 -4.62
N LYS A 278 -19.93 -13.33 -4.65
CA LYS A 278 -20.78 -14.09 -5.57
C LYS A 278 -21.75 -13.15 -6.30
N SER A 279 -22.37 -13.67 -7.36
CA SER A 279 -23.37 -12.94 -8.14
C SER A 279 -24.57 -12.61 -7.27
N SER A 280 -25.04 -11.36 -7.36
CA SER A 280 -26.32 -10.93 -6.80
C SER A 280 -27.51 -11.27 -7.70
N GLU A 281 -27.28 -11.76 -8.91
CA GLU A 281 -28.34 -12.11 -9.87
C GLU A 281 -28.66 -13.62 -9.87
N THR A 282 -27.71 -14.47 -9.46
CA THR A 282 -27.85 -15.92 -9.50
C THR A 282 -27.14 -16.63 -8.35
N ASP A 283 -27.82 -17.61 -7.77
CA ASP A 283 -27.26 -18.54 -6.78
C ASP A 283 -26.67 -19.80 -7.42
N LEU A 284 -26.69 -19.91 -8.75
CA LEU A 284 -26.17 -21.08 -9.46
C LEU A 284 -24.64 -21.08 -9.41
N ILE A 285 -24.08 -22.15 -8.81
CA ILE A 285 -22.63 -22.31 -8.64
C ILE A 285 -21.91 -22.30 -9.98
N ASP A 286 -22.45 -22.98 -10.99
CA ASP A 286 -21.78 -23.11 -12.30
C ASP A 286 -21.67 -21.76 -13.01
N GLU A 287 -22.71 -20.92 -12.92
CA GLU A 287 -22.71 -19.57 -13.48
C GLU A 287 -21.72 -18.66 -12.75
N ASN A 288 -21.61 -18.77 -11.43
CA ASN A 288 -20.62 -18.05 -10.64
C ASN A 288 -19.18 -18.46 -11.01
N VAL A 289 -18.93 -19.77 -11.16
CA VAL A 289 -17.62 -20.32 -11.56
C VAL A 289 -17.20 -19.81 -12.94
N GLU A 290 -18.11 -19.83 -13.92
CA GLU A 290 -17.87 -19.31 -15.26
C GLU A 290 -17.56 -17.81 -15.24
N ALA A 291 -18.30 -17.03 -14.44
CA ALA A 291 -18.05 -15.61 -14.26
C ALA A 291 -16.66 -15.36 -13.64
N PHE A 292 -16.27 -16.09 -12.60
CA PHE A 292 -14.93 -16.00 -11.99
C PHE A 292 -13.82 -16.21 -13.01
N GLN A 293 -13.89 -17.31 -13.77
CA GLN A 293 -12.89 -17.65 -14.78
C GLN A 293 -12.80 -16.58 -15.88
N THR A 294 -13.96 -16.14 -16.38
CA THR A 294 -14.05 -15.12 -17.43
C THR A 294 -13.44 -13.78 -16.98
N MET A 295 -13.78 -13.32 -15.78
CA MET A 295 -13.21 -12.09 -15.21
C MET A 295 -11.70 -12.17 -15.10
N MET A 296 -11.17 -13.29 -14.61
CA MET A 296 -9.73 -13.47 -14.45
C MET A 296 -8.99 -13.51 -15.78
N GLU A 297 -9.60 -14.08 -16.83
CA GLU A 297 -9.04 -14.03 -18.18
C GLU A 297 -8.99 -12.59 -18.71
N VAL A 298 -10.05 -11.81 -18.51
CA VAL A 298 -10.08 -10.38 -18.89
C VAL A 298 -9.01 -9.59 -18.15
N LEU A 299 -8.91 -9.75 -16.83
CA LEU A 299 -7.91 -9.07 -16.00
C LEU A 299 -6.49 -9.37 -16.47
N ARG A 300 -6.19 -10.65 -16.76
CA ARG A 300 -4.86 -11.09 -17.24
C ARG A 300 -4.51 -10.44 -18.57
N LYS A 301 -5.43 -10.46 -19.54
CA LYS A 301 -5.21 -9.85 -20.86
C LYS A 301 -4.97 -8.34 -20.76
N GLU A 302 -5.73 -7.64 -19.93
CA GLU A 302 -5.54 -6.20 -19.73
C GLU A 302 -4.23 -5.88 -18.99
N PHE A 303 -3.82 -6.72 -18.04
CA PHE A 303 -2.53 -6.57 -17.37
C PHE A 303 -1.37 -6.70 -18.36
N GLU A 304 -1.38 -7.72 -19.22
CA GLU A 304 -0.35 -7.94 -20.26
C GLU A 304 -0.26 -6.76 -21.25
N LYS A 305 -1.40 -6.18 -21.63
CA LYS A 305 -1.44 -4.95 -22.45
C LYS A 305 -0.80 -3.74 -21.74
N LYS A 306 -1.01 -3.59 -20.43
CA LYS A 306 -0.37 -2.52 -19.64
C LYS A 306 1.12 -2.74 -19.49
N VAL A 307 1.54 -3.98 -19.24
CA VAL A 307 2.96 -4.37 -19.14
C VAL A 307 3.73 -4.08 -20.42
N SER A 308 3.16 -4.41 -21.58
CA SER A 308 3.82 -4.19 -22.88
C SER A 308 3.92 -2.72 -23.32
N LYS A 309 3.24 -1.80 -22.64
CA LYS A 309 3.19 -0.37 -23.03
C LYS A 309 3.64 0.58 -21.93
N LYS A 310 3.04 0.49 -20.74
CA LYS A 310 3.23 1.46 -19.64
C LYS A 310 4.21 0.95 -18.58
N TRP A 311 4.34 -0.36 -18.42
CA TRP A 311 5.21 -0.97 -17.40
C TRP A 311 6.29 -1.85 -18.03
N GLU A 312 6.81 -1.43 -19.19
CA GLU A 312 7.85 -2.14 -19.94
C GLU A 312 9.15 -2.32 -19.14
N ASN A 313 9.38 -1.47 -18.14
CA ASN A 313 10.54 -1.53 -17.25
C ASN A 313 10.29 -2.30 -15.95
N SER A 314 9.05 -2.75 -15.66
CA SER A 314 8.76 -3.51 -14.43
C SER A 314 9.52 -4.83 -14.39
N SER A 315 10.03 -5.23 -13.23
CA SER A 315 10.58 -6.58 -12.99
C SER A 315 9.51 -7.67 -12.99
N VAL A 316 8.23 -7.31 -12.83
CA VAL A 316 7.09 -8.26 -12.84
C VAL A 316 6.22 -8.02 -14.07
N LYS A 317 6.13 -9.06 -14.90
CA LYS A 317 5.50 -9.03 -16.23
C LYS A 317 4.20 -9.83 -16.34
N LYS A 318 3.83 -10.55 -15.28
CA LYS A 318 2.62 -11.38 -15.21
C LYS A 318 1.72 -10.89 -14.09
N LEU A 319 0.43 -11.21 -14.18
CA LEU A 319 -0.56 -10.92 -13.15
C LEU A 319 -0.24 -11.78 -11.91
N ASP A 320 0.61 -11.27 -11.03
CA ASP A 320 1.08 -11.97 -9.83
C ASP A 320 1.34 -10.94 -8.74
N LEU A 321 0.31 -10.65 -7.95
CA LEU A 321 0.36 -9.63 -6.91
C LEU A 321 1.38 -9.99 -5.81
N THR A 322 1.46 -11.26 -5.40
CA THR A 322 2.45 -11.70 -4.40
C THR A 322 3.87 -11.51 -4.90
N ARG A 323 4.15 -11.74 -6.19
CA ARG A 323 5.46 -11.43 -6.77
C ARG A 323 5.73 -9.92 -6.85
N ILE A 324 4.71 -9.10 -7.13
CA ILE A 324 4.82 -7.64 -7.07
C ILE A 324 5.20 -7.18 -5.65
N GLU A 325 4.48 -7.65 -4.63
CA GLU A 325 4.74 -7.34 -3.22
C GLU A 325 6.17 -7.75 -2.81
N ARG A 326 6.60 -8.98 -3.15
CA ARG A 326 7.97 -9.45 -2.88
C ARG A 326 9.03 -8.60 -3.60
N ALA A 327 8.77 -8.20 -4.85
CA ALA A 327 9.68 -7.34 -5.59
C ALA A 327 9.79 -5.94 -4.97
N ILE A 328 8.70 -5.39 -4.42
CA ILE A 328 8.73 -4.14 -3.65
C ILE A 328 9.61 -4.31 -2.41
N GLU A 329 9.37 -5.34 -1.60
CA GLU A 329 10.16 -5.59 -0.39
C GLU A 329 11.65 -5.82 -0.67
N GLU A 330 11.98 -6.54 -1.74
CA GLU A 330 13.37 -6.74 -2.16
C GLU A 330 14.02 -5.43 -2.62
N THR A 331 13.27 -4.60 -3.35
CA THR A 331 13.75 -3.30 -3.81
C THR A 331 13.96 -2.34 -2.64
N ASP A 332 13.06 -2.33 -1.66
CA ASP A 332 13.23 -1.58 -0.39
C ASP A 332 14.49 -2.04 0.35
N ARG A 333 14.71 -3.35 0.52
CA ARG A 333 15.95 -3.89 1.13
C ARG A 333 17.20 -3.48 0.34
N ASN A 334 17.11 -3.39 -0.97
CA ASN A 334 18.22 -2.93 -1.81
C ASN A 334 18.49 -1.43 -1.66
N ILE A 335 17.46 -0.61 -1.45
CA ILE A 335 17.61 0.81 -1.10
C ILE A 335 18.33 0.92 0.25
N ASP A 336 17.86 0.21 1.28
CA ASP A 336 18.48 0.22 2.61
C ASP A 336 19.98 -0.13 2.55
N ARG A 337 20.36 -1.18 1.81
CA ARG A 337 21.77 -1.56 1.61
C ARG A 337 22.60 -0.44 0.99
N VAL A 338 22.08 0.24 -0.03
CA VAL A 338 22.79 1.36 -0.67
C VAL A 338 22.88 2.56 0.26
N VAL A 339 21.83 2.80 1.06
CA VAL A 339 21.81 3.86 2.08
C VAL A 339 22.85 3.59 3.16
N TYR A 340 22.94 2.38 3.71
CA TYR A 340 23.94 2.05 4.73
C TYR A 340 25.38 2.29 4.22
N ASP A 341 25.67 1.82 3.00
CA ASP A 341 26.97 2.04 2.34
C ASP A 341 27.22 3.53 2.01
N LEU A 342 26.18 4.31 1.71
CA LEU A 342 26.29 5.74 1.46
C LEU A 342 26.58 6.55 2.74
N TYR A 343 26.09 6.10 3.88
CA TYR A 343 26.32 6.72 5.19
C TYR A 343 27.52 6.10 5.95
N GLY A 344 28.13 5.05 5.40
CA GLY A 344 29.34 4.43 5.94
C GLY A 344 29.10 3.59 7.20
N LEU A 345 27.93 2.97 7.32
CA LEU A 345 27.59 2.13 8.47
C LEU A 345 28.37 0.82 8.46
N THR A 346 28.78 0.40 9.65
CA THR A 346 29.31 -0.94 9.95
C THR A 346 28.20 -1.98 10.11
N GLU A 347 28.54 -3.27 10.10
CA GLU A 347 27.56 -4.35 10.29
C GLU A 347 26.86 -4.27 11.66
N GLU A 348 27.59 -3.93 12.73
CA GLU A 348 27.03 -3.75 14.07
C GLU A 348 26.04 -2.58 14.14
N GLU A 349 26.35 -1.47 13.45
CA GLU A 349 25.44 -0.33 13.35
C GLU A 349 24.19 -0.68 12.53
N VAL A 350 24.33 -1.46 11.45
CA VAL A 350 23.19 -1.95 10.67
C VAL A 350 22.30 -2.83 11.54
N GLU A 351 22.85 -3.78 12.29
CA GLU A 351 22.06 -4.63 13.21
C GLU A 351 21.33 -3.79 14.27
N THR A 352 22.00 -2.75 14.80
CA THR A 352 21.38 -1.80 15.73
C THR A 352 20.20 -1.07 15.08
N VAL A 353 20.35 -0.59 13.84
CA VAL A 353 19.26 0.06 13.10
C VAL A 353 18.11 -0.92 12.86
N GLU A 354 18.38 -2.12 12.37
CA GLU A 354 17.33 -3.08 11.99
C GLU A 354 16.54 -3.64 13.17
N SER A 355 17.15 -3.72 14.36
CA SER A 355 16.48 -4.16 15.59
C SER A 355 15.52 -3.12 16.19
N HIS A 356 15.56 -1.86 15.73
CA HIS A 356 14.79 -0.75 16.29
C HIS A 356 13.77 -0.13 15.34
N VAL A 357 13.61 -0.65 14.11
CA VAL A 357 12.76 -0.05 13.07
C VAL A 357 11.57 -0.92 12.70
#